data_AF-I3T407-F1
#
_entry.id   AF-I3T407-F1
#
_cell.length_a   1.000
_cell.length_b   1.000
_cell.length_c   1.000
_cell.angle_alpha   90.00
_cell.angle_beta   90.00
_cell.angle_gamma   90.00
#
_symmetry.space_group_name_H-M   'P 1'
#
loop_
_entity.id
_entity.type
_entity.pdbx_description
1 polymer ?
#
loop_
_entity_poly.entity_id
_entity_poly.type
_entity_poly.pdbx_seq_one_letter_code
_entity_poly.pdbx_strand_id
1 'polypeptide(L)'
;MMTKVYSKVSEEAPLENPAIDVSSKEFYGEGYDDSDKRIPDMTIINKQLGWNPKTSLWDLLESTLTYQHRTYAEAIKKAIAKPVAS
;
A
#
# COMPACT_ATOMS: atom_id res chain seq x y z
N MET A 1 -4.70 -5.10 -7.48
CA MET A 1 -3.66 -4.29 -8.17
C MET A 1 -2.37 -4.30 -7.36
N MET A 2 -2.37 -3.80 -6.12
CA MET A 2 -1.19 -3.80 -5.23
C MET A 2 -0.54 -5.19 -5.10
N THR A 3 -1.32 -6.24 -4.85
CA THR A 3 -0.84 -7.63 -4.71
C THR A 3 -0.10 -8.13 -5.96
N LYS A 4 -0.57 -7.74 -7.15
CA LYS A 4 0.10 -8.04 -8.43
C LYS A 4 1.44 -7.31 -8.54
N VAL A 5 1.49 -6.03 -8.18
CA VAL A 5 2.74 -5.25 -8.15
C VAL A 5 3.72 -5.83 -7.13
N TYR A 6 3.24 -6.19 -5.94
CA TYR A 6 4.07 -6.79 -4.91
C TYR A 6 4.65 -8.14 -5.35
N SER A 7 3.85 -9.01 -5.97
CA SER A 7 4.35 -10.30 -6.52
C SER A 7 5.46 -10.07 -7.56
N LYS A 8 5.29 -9.05 -8.43
CA LYS A 8 6.34 -8.65 -9.39
C LYS A 8 7.61 -8.16 -8.69
N VAL A 9 7.48 -7.33 -7.67
CA VAL A 9 8.62 -6.69 -6.96
C VAL A 9 9.38 -7.67 -6.08
N SER A 10 8.68 -8.60 -5.43
CA SER A 10 9.25 -9.60 -4.53
C SER A 10 9.75 -10.85 -5.26
N GLU A 11 9.36 -11.03 -6.53
CA GLU A 11 9.57 -12.26 -7.31
C GLU A 11 8.88 -13.50 -6.70
N GLU A 12 7.93 -13.28 -5.79
CA GLU A 12 7.14 -14.33 -5.16
C GLU A 12 5.89 -14.65 -6.00
N ALA A 13 5.44 -15.90 -5.90
CA ALA A 13 4.19 -16.32 -6.52
C ALA A 13 3.00 -15.57 -5.88
N PRO A 14 2.01 -15.14 -6.69
CA PRO A 14 0.82 -14.51 -6.14
C PRO A 14 0.06 -15.48 -5.23
N LEU A 15 -0.40 -14.98 -4.08
CA LEU A 15 -1.27 -15.75 -3.20
C LEU A 15 -2.64 -15.98 -3.86
N GLU A 16 -3.20 -17.17 -3.66
CA GLU A 16 -4.56 -17.51 -4.11
C GLU A 16 -5.60 -16.61 -3.45
N ASN A 17 -5.47 -16.40 -2.13
CA ASN A 17 -6.33 -15.54 -1.32
C ASN A 17 -5.49 -14.44 -0.66
N PRO A 18 -5.22 -13.31 -1.36
CA PRO A 18 -4.26 -12.31 -0.91
C PRO A 18 -4.83 -11.29 0.09
N ALA A 19 -6.13 -11.35 0.40
CA ALA A 19 -6.80 -10.44 1.31
C ALA A 19 -7.88 -11.19 2.10
N ILE A 20 -8.13 -10.73 3.31
CA ILE A 20 -9.23 -11.14 4.17
C ILE A 20 -9.98 -9.90 4.63
N ASP A 21 -11.29 -10.02 4.79
CA ASP A 21 -12.10 -8.93 5.33
C ASP A 21 -11.97 -8.90 6.85
N VAL A 22 -11.86 -7.70 7.40
CA VAL A 22 -11.83 -7.43 8.85
C VAL A 22 -12.76 -6.27 9.14
N SER A 23 -13.52 -6.35 10.26
CA SER A 23 -14.44 -5.27 10.61
C SER A 23 -13.67 -3.99 10.97
N SER A 24 -14.23 -2.82 10.66
CA SER A 24 -13.63 -1.54 11.07
C SER A 24 -13.52 -1.42 12.59
N LYS A 25 -14.45 -2.00 13.35
CA LYS A 25 -14.38 -2.05 14.82
C LYS A 25 -13.18 -2.86 15.31
N GLU A 26 -12.83 -3.96 14.65
CA GLU A 26 -11.66 -4.76 15.00
C GLU A 26 -10.36 -4.08 14.57
N PHE A 27 -10.34 -3.50 13.37
CA PHE A 27 -9.12 -2.91 12.79
C PHE A 27 -8.81 -1.51 13.33
N TYR A 28 -9.83 -0.65 13.46
CA TYR A 28 -9.71 0.75 13.87
C TYR A 28 -10.31 1.07 15.24
N GLY A 29 -11.29 0.31 15.72
CA GLY A 29 -11.95 0.52 17.01
C GLY A 29 -13.35 1.15 16.93
N GLU A 30 -13.95 1.39 18.10
CA GLU A 30 -15.27 2.02 18.22
C GLU A 30 -15.28 3.46 17.69
N GLY A 31 -16.35 3.83 17.01
CA GLY A 31 -16.55 5.19 16.50
C GLY A 31 -15.73 5.54 15.25
N TYR A 32 -15.10 4.56 14.60
CA TYR A 32 -14.46 4.78 13.29
C TYR A 32 -15.50 5.13 12.22
N ASP A 33 -15.21 6.18 11.46
CA ASP A 33 -15.97 6.64 10.30
C ASP A 33 -14.98 7.06 9.21
N ASP A 34 -15.32 6.87 7.93
CA ASP A 34 -14.45 7.19 6.81
C ASP A 34 -15.22 7.81 5.65
N SER A 35 -14.52 8.62 4.86
CA SER A 35 -15.10 9.18 3.64
C SER A 35 -15.24 8.09 2.59
N ASP A 36 -16.45 7.93 2.05
CA ASP A 36 -16.76 7.00 0.97
C ASP A 36 -15.95 7.31 -0.31
N LYS A 37 -15.78 8.59 -0.63
CA LYS A 37 -15.13 9.02 -1.87
C LYS A 37 -14.37 10.33 -1.70
N ARG A 38 -13.13 10.35 -2.21
CA ARG A 38 -12.31 11.57 -2.30
C ARG A 38 -11.87 11.77 -3.75
N ILE A 39 -12.50 12.71 -4.45
CA ILE A 39 -12.07 13.15 -5.79
C ILE A 39 -11.71 14.64 -5.71
N PRO A 40 -10.44 15.02 -5.93
CA PRO A 40 -10.05 16.43 -5.94
C PRO A 40 -10.49 17.12 -7.24
N ASP A 41 -11.09 18.30 -7.12
CA ASP A 41 -11.22 19.23 -8.24
C ASP A 41 -9.88 19.90 -8.51
N MET A 42 -9.46 19.86 -9.77
CA MET A 42 -8.13 20.30 -10.18
C MET A 42 -8.12 21.73 -10.75
N THR A 43 -9.26 22.43 -10.76
CA THR A 43 -9.44 23.74 -11.41
C THR A 43 -8.52 24.80 -10.83
N ILE A 44 -8.54 24.98 -9.51
CA ILE A 44 -7.78 26.06 -8.85
C ILE A 44 -6.28 25.82 -9.00
N ILE A 45 -5.81 24.60 -8.71
CA ILE A 45 -4.39 24.28 -8.76
C ILE A 45 -3.82 24.35 -10.19
N ASN A 46 -4.60 23.92 -11.19
CA ASN A 46 -4.20 24.08 -12.59
C ASN A 46 -4.15 25.54 -13.02
N LYS A 47 -5.18 26.33 -12.68
CA LYS A 47 -5.22 27.75 -13.04
C LYS A 47 -4.06 28.53 -12.43
N GLN A 48 -3.74 28.26 -11.16
CA GLN A 48 -2.76 29.05 -10.41
C GLN A 48 -1.32 28.58 -10.65
N LEU A 49 -1.10 27.27 -10.80
CA LEU A 49 0.24 26.68 -10.81
C LEU A 49 0.54 25.83 -12.05
N GLY A 50 -0.46 25.55 -12.90
CA GLY A 50 -0.31 24.61 -14.02
C GLY A 50 0.01 23.17 -13.60
N TRP A 51 -0.16 22.85 -12.32
CA TRP A 51 0.28 21.57 -11.77
C TRP A 51 -0.69 20.43 -12.10
N ASN A 52 -0.13 19.30 -12.53
CA ASN A 52 -0.87 18.05 -12.77
C ASN A 52 -0.02 16.84 -12.35
N PRO A 53 -0.61 15.79 -11.76
CA PRO A 53 0.09 14.55 -11.50
C PRO A 53 0.48 13.89 -12.82
N LYS A 54 1.73 13.40 -12.88
CA LYS A 54 2.28 12.73 -14.07
C LYS A 54 2.44 11.22 -13.88
N THR A 55 2.54 10.78 -12.62
CA THR A 55 2.79 9.40 -12.27
C THR A 55 1.47 8.65 -12.13
N SER A 56 1.35 7.50 -12.79
CA SER A 56 0.18 6.64 -12.64
C SER A 56 0.20 5.93 -11.29
N LEU A 57 -0.95 5.40 -10.88
CA LEU A 57 -1.04 4.57 -9.68
C LEU A 57 -0.21 3.28 -9.78
N TRP A 58 -0.06 2.72 -10.97
CA TRP A 58 0.77 1.54 -11.16
C TRP A 58 2.25 1.88 -10.94
N ASP A 59 2.74 2.94 -11.59
CA ASP A 59 4.15 3.34 -11.51
C ASP A 59 4.54 3.77 -10.09
N LEU A 60 3.66 4.51 -9.40
CA LEU A 60 3.94 4.92 -8.02
C LEU A 60 3.98 3.72 -7.08
N LEU A 61 3.11 2.72 -7.28
CA LEU A 61 3.12 1.50 -6.46
C LEU A 61 4.36 0.68 -6.74
N GLU A 62 4.77 0.54 -8.01
CA GLU A 62 5.97 -0.20 -8.37
C GLU A 62 7.22 0.45 -7.76
N SER A 63 7.36 1.78 -7.89
CA SER A 63 8.47 2.52 -7.29
C SER A 63 8.48 2.39 -5.77
N THR A 64 7.34 2.60 -5.12
CA THR A 64 7.23 2.58 -3.66
C THR A 64 7.45 1.18 -3.11
N LEU A 65 6.80 0.16 -3.66
CA LEU A 65 6.94 -1.22 -3.19
C LEU A 65 8.34 -1.77 -3.46
N THR A 66 9.01 -1.36 -4.54
CA THR A 66 10.42 -1.70 -4.77
C THR A 66 11.30 -1.19 -3.64
N TYR A 67 11.11 0.06 -3.24
CA TYR A 67 11.82 0.61 -2.08
C TYR A 67 11.49 -0.16 -0.80
N GLN A 68 10.20 -0.33 -0.49
CA GLN A 68 9.76 -1.04 0.72
C GLN A 68 10.35 -2.46 0.79
N HIS A 69 10.29 -3.22 -0.31
CA HIS A 69 10.83 -4.58 -0.36
C HIS A 69 12.35 -4.59 -0.12
N ARG A 70 13.11 -3.76 -0.84
CA ARG A 70 14.58 -3.67 -0.67
C ARG A 70 14.99 -3.25 0.74
N THR A 71 14.23 -2.36 1.36
CA THR A 71 14.54 -1.84 2.69
C THR A 71 14.18 -2.82 3.80
N TYR A 72 13.04 -3.52 3.70
CA TYR A 72 12.48 -4.24 4.85
C TYR A 72 12.45 -5.77 4.74
N ALA A 73 12.50 -6.37 3.55
CA ALA A 73 12.28 -7.81 3.39
C ALA A 73 13.23 -8.67 4.24
N GLU A 74 14.53 -8.39 4.21
CA GLU A 74 15.53 -9.12 4.99
C GLU A 74 15.41 -8.86 6.50
N ALA A 75 15.05 -7.64 6.90
CA ALA A 75 14.85 -7.31 8.31
C ALA A 75 13.65 -8.08 8.89
N ILE A 76 12.55 -8.14 8.14
CA ILE A 76 11.35 -8.89 8.52
C ILE A 76 11.62 -10.39 8.54
N LYS A 77 12.31 -10.93 7.52
CA LYS A 77 12.70 -12.35 7.48
C LYS A 77 13.49 -12.76 8.73
N LYS A 78 14.45 -11.93 9.15
CA LYS A 78 15.22 -12.16 10.38
C LYS A 78 14.38 -12.03 11.64
N ALA A 79 13.44 -11.09 11.69
CA ALA A 79 12.56 -10.90 12.84
C ALA A 79 11.61 -12.10 13.03
N ILE A 80 11.03 -12.62 11.94
CA ILE A 80 10.14 -13.78 11.97
C ILE A 80 10.90 -15.07 12.35
N ALA A 81 12.17 -15.20 11.93
CA ALA A 81 13.00 -16.35 12.27
C ALA A 81 13.46 -16.38 13.73
N LYS A 82 13.32 -15.28 14.49
CA LYS A 82 13.67 -15.27 15.92
C LYS A 82 12.61 -16.04 16.72
N PRO A 83 13.01 -16.99 17.58
CA PRO A 83 12.06 -17.65 18.46
C PRO A 83 11.43 -16.61 19.40
N VAL A 84 10.11 -16.68 19.56
CA VAL A 84 9.40 -15.91 20.59
C VAL A 84 9.92 -16.41 21.94
N ALA A 85 10.65 -15.57 22.66
CA ALA A 85 11.05 -15.88 24.03
C ALA A 85 9.77 -16.15 24.84
N SER A 86 9.65 -17.38 25.34
CA SER A 86 8.54 -17.83 26.19
C SER A 86 8.63 -17.25 27.59
#